data_AF-A0A1Y1L4S0-F1
#
_entry.id   AF-A0A1Y1L4S0-F1
#
_cell.length_a   1.000
_cell.length_b   1.000
_cell.length_c   1.000
_cell.angle_alpha   90.00
_cell.angle_beta   90.00
_cell.angle_gamma   90.00
#
_symmetry.space_group_name_H-M   'P 1'
#
loop_
_entity.id
_entity.type
_entity.pdbx_description
1 polymer ?
#
loop_
_entity_poly.entity_id
_entity_poly.type
_entity_poly.pdbx_seq_one_letter_code
_entity_poly.pdbx_strand_id
1 'polypeptide(L)'
;DFMHRFGATLPTAFPSSSSNATARARAATAQKLARPPFWYSFEYGMAHVVMIDTETDFHEAPDGPGGSTGDNDGPFGSPNQQLDFIEADLASVDRTVTPWLIVAGHRPWYQTSGGEACLPCQKAFE
;
A
#
# COMPACT_ATOMS: atom_id res chain seq x y z
N ASP A 1 -12.50 4.30 -16.54
CA ASP A 1 -13.81 4.22 -15.85
C ASP A 1 -13.68 4.38 -14.35
N PHE A 2 -12.92 3.51 -13.65
CA PHE A 2 -12.74 3.56 -12.19
C PHE A 2 -12.28 4.94 -11.66
N MET A 3 -11.18 5.50 -12.17
CA MET A 3 -10.69 6.82 -11.73
C MET A 3 -11.63 7.97 -12.08
N HIS A 4 -12.48 7.81 -13.10
CA HIS A 4 -13.47 8.82 -13.48
C HIS A 4 -14.68 8.81 -12.54
N ARG A 5 -15.04 7.62 -12.03
CA ARG A 5 -16.18 7.40 -11.12
C ARG A 5 -15.84 7.61 -9.65
N PHE A 6 -14.64 7.20 -9.24
CA PHE A 6 -14.24 7.19 -7.83
C PHE A 6 -13.10 8.16 -7.50
N GLY A 7 -12.47 8.79 -8.48
CA GLY A 7 -11.30 9.66 -8.25
C GLY A 7 -11.54 10.79 -7.25
N ALA A 8 -12.77 11.31 -7.15
CA ALA A 8 -13.14 12.36 -6.20
C ALA A 8 -13.52 11.83 -4.79
N THR A 9 -13.75 10.52 -4.65
CA THR A 9 -14.15 9.87 -3.38
C THR A 9 -13.08 8.93 -2.84
N LEU A 10 -12.03 8.65 -3.61
CA LEU A 10 -10.90 7.86 -3.15
C LEU A 10 -10.18 8.66 -2.06
N PRO A 11 -9.99 8.08 -0.86
CA PRO A 11 -9.27 8.74 0.20
C PRO A 11 -7.84 9.02 -0.28
N THR A 12 -7.49 10.30 -0.41
CA THR A 12 -6.09 10.73 -0.35
C THR A 12 -5.65 10.51 1.09
N ALA A 13 -4.51 9.86 1.34
CA ALA A 13 -4.10 9.44 2.68
C ALA A 13 -4.43 10.49 3.75
N PHE A 14 -5.25 10.09 4.74
CA PHE A 14 -5.78 11.03 5.73
C PHE A 14 -4.61 11.73 6.45
N PRO A 15 -4.74 13.03 6.79
CA PRO A 15 -3.78 13.67 7.67
C PRO A 15 -3.73 12.92 9.00
N SER A 16 -2.54 12.51 9.44
CA SER A 16 -2.36 11.78 10.70
C SER A 16 -3.07 12.49 11.86
N SER A 17 -3.86 11.74 12.63
CA SER A 17 -4.50 12.24 13.84
C SER A 17 -3.55 12.32 15.05
N SER A 18 -2.28 11.93 14.86
CA SER A 18 -1.26 11.98 15.90
C SER A 18 -0.82 13.40 16.26
N SER A 19 -0.64 13.63 17.57
CA SER A 19 0.01 14.84 18.10
C SER A 19 1.55 14.78 18.01
N ASN A 20 2.14 13.63 17.67
CA ASN A 20 3.58 13.45 17.50
C ASN A 20 4.07 14.09 16.19
N ALA A 21 5.02 15.03 16.29
CA ALA A 21 5.53 15.77 15.14
C ALA A 21 6.26 14.87 14.11
N THR A 22 6.98 13.84 14.57
CA THR A 22 7.66 12.87 13.71
C THR A 22 6.63 12.02 12.95
N ALA A 23 5.60 11.52 13.63
CA ALA A 23 4.51 10.77 13.00
C ALA A 23 3.83 11.58 11.89
N ARG A 24 3.46 12.84 12.18
CA ARG A 24 2.87 13.74 11.18
C ARG A 24 3.79 14.00 9.99
N ALA A 25 5.09 14.19 10.22
CA ALA A 25 6.06 14.40 9.15
C ALA A 25 6.16 13.17 8.23
N ARG A 26 6.16 11.97 8.82
CA ARG A 26 6.15 10.70 8.07
C ARG A 26 4.86 10.50 7.28
N ALA A 27 3.70 10.82 7.87
CA ALA A 27 2.41 10.78 7.18
C ALA A 27 2.37 11.75 5.99
N ALA A 28 2.94 12.95 6.13
CA ALA A 28 3.04 13.91 5.02
C ALA A 28 3.96 13.40 3.89
N THR A 29 5.00 12.63 4.21
CA THR A 29 5.83 11.94 3.21
C THR A 29 5.04 10.83 2.52
N ALA A 30 4.38 9.97 3.28
CA ALA A 30 3.53 8.90 2.75
C ALA A 30 2.44 9.46 1.83
N GLN A 31 1.79 10.56 2.20
CA GLN A 31 0.76 11.21 1.38
C GLN A 31 1.27 11.63 -0.01
N LYS A 32 2.55 12.04 -0.13
CA LYS A 32 3.16 12.40 -1.42
C LYS A 32 3.50 11.19 -2.28
N LEU A 33 3.68 10.03 -1.67
CA LEU A 33 4.05 8.78 -2.33
C LEU A 33 2.83 7.89 -2.61
N ALA A 34 1.69 8.12 -1.94
CA ALA A 34 0.45 7.39 -2.16
C ALA A 34 -0.04 7.52 -3.61
N ARG A 35 -0.60 6.42 -4.14
CA ARG A 35 -1.10 6.31 -5.51
C ARG A 35 -2.42 5.55 -5.57
N PRO A 36 -3.55 6.15 -5.13
CA PRO A 36 -4.85 5.52 -5.28
C PRO A 36 -5.18 5.22 -6.76
N PRO A 37 -5.79 4.07 -7.07
CA PRO A 37 -6.29 3.07 -6.12
C PRO A 37 -5.29 1.95 -5.80
N PHE A 38 -4.04 2.06 -6.23
CA PHE A 38 -3.06 0.98 -6.17
C PHE A 38 -2.50 0.83 -4.75
N TRP A 39 -1.94 1.89 -4.18
CA TRP A 39 -1.49 1.90 -2.77
C TRP A 39 -1.83 3.22 -2.09
N TYR A 40 -2.36 3.14 -0.87
CA TYR A 40 -2.78 4.28 -0.06
C TYR A 40 -3.10 3.82 1.36
N SER A 41 -3.26 4.76 2.28
CA SER A 41 -3.65 4.47 3.66
C SER A 41 -4.77 5.39 4.14
N PHE A 42 -5.47 5.00 5.18
CA PHE A 42 -6.45 5.84 5.84
C PHE A 42 -6.67 5.43 7.29
N GLU A 43 -7.12 6.38 8.11
CA GLU A 43 -7.57 6.11 9.47
C GLU A 43 -9.10 6.05 9.52
N TYR A 44 -9.65 5.05 10.21
CA TYR A 44 -11.08 4.94 10.50
C TYR A 44 -11.27 4.57 11.97
N GLY A 45 -11.64 5.55 12.78
CA GLY A 45 -11.74 5.37 14.24
C GLY A 45 -10.39 5.00 14.84
N MET A 46 -10.28 3.82 15.44
CA MET A 46 -9.07 3.32 16.09
C MET A 46 -8.16 2.49 15.17
N ALA A 47 -8.43 2.46 13.87
CA ALA A 47 -7.70 1.65 12.91
C ALA A 47 -6.98 2.50 11.87
N HIS A 48 -5.70 2.22 11.66
CA HIS A 48 -4.92 2.64 10.49
C HIS A 48 -4.92 1.48 9.49
N VAL A 49 -5.44 1.73 8.29
CA VAL A 49 -5.58 0.75 7.21
C VAL A 49 -4.64 1.14 6.09
N VAL A 50 -3.81 0.20 5.63
CA VAL A 50 -2.89 0.36 4.50
C VAL A 50 -3.31 -0.61 3.40
N MET A 51 -3.57 -0.07 2.22
CA MET A 51 -3.80 -0.84 1.00
C MET A 51 -2.48 -0.85 0.21
N ILE A 52 -2.04 -2.05 -0.16
CA ILE A 52 -0.84 -2.28 -0.98
C ILE A 52 -1.21 -3.00 -2.28
N ASP A 53 -0.41 -2.75 -3.31
CA ASP A 53 -0.50 -3.40 -4.61
C ASP A 53 0.42 -4.63 -4.64
N THR A 54 -0.22 -5.80 -4.69
CA THR A 54 0.44 -7.11 -4.79
C THR A 54 0.56 -7.62 -6.23
N GLU A 55 0.09 -6.85 -7.22
CA GLU A 55 0.06 -7.19 -8.63
C GLU A 55 1.27 -6.59 -9.36
N THR A 56 1.54 -5.30 -9.13
CA THR A 56 2.50 -4.49 -9.89
C THR A 56 3.40 -3.59 -9.02
N ASP A 57 4.34 -2.87 -9.64
CA ASP A 57 5.17 -1.83 -8.99
C ASP A 57 6.09 -2.30 -7.84
N PHE A 58 6.55 -3.55 -7.87
CA PHE A 58 7.66 -4.07 -7.06
C PHE A 58 8.52 -5.08 -7.86
N HIS A 59 9.66 -5.49 -7.31
CA HIS A 59 10.57 -6.42 -7.98
C HIS A 59 9.91 -7.79 -8.17
N GLU A 60 9.96 -8.33 -9.40
CA GLU A 60 9.34 -9.62 -9.76
C GLU A 60 7.81 -9.64 -9.50
N ALA A 61 7.16 -8.48 -9.57
CA ALA A 61 5.71 -8.37 -9.43
C ALA A 61 4.99 -9.26 -10.46
N PRO A 62 4.00 -10.08 -10.05
CA PRO A 62 3.40 -11.10 -10.93
C PRO A 62 2.84 -10.54 -12.23
N ASP A 63 2.16 -9.39 -12.17
CA ASP A 63 1.47 -8.79 -13.31
C ASP A 63 2.33 -7.71 -13.98
N GLY A 64 3.44 -7.33 -13.35
CA GLY A 64 4.37 -6.33 -13.85
C GLY A 64 5.10 -6.74 -15.14
N PRO A 65 5.89 -5.83 -15.75
CA PRO A 65 6.63 -6.13 -16.97
C PRO A 65 7.64 -7.26 -16.75
N GLY A 66 7.49 -8.36 -17.49
CA GLY A 66 8.28 -9.59 -17.30
C GLY A 66 7.89 -10.43 -16.09
N GLY A 67 6.74 -10.16 -15.47
CA GLY A 67 6.17 -10.93 -14.37
C GLY A 67 5.65 -12.31 -14.77
N SER A 68 5.30 -13.12 -13.78
CA SER A 68 4.92 -14.53 -13.96
C SER A 68 3.59 -14.75 -14.67
N THR A 69 2.67 -13.77 -14.67
CA THR A 69 1.39 -13.90 -15.37
C THR A 69 1.50 -13.53 -16.86
N GLY A 70 2.52 -12.75 -17.23
CA GLY A 70 2.73 -12.26 -18.59
C GLY A 70 1.84 -11.09 -18.98
N ASP A 71 1.08 -10.51 -18.05
CA ASP A 71 0.15 -9.40 -18.33
C ASP A 71 0.88 -8.11 -18.74
N ASN A 72 2.09 -7.88 -18.21
CA ASN A 72 2.89 -6.68 -18.45
C ASN A 72 2.14 -5.36 -18.11
N ASP A 73 1.37 -5.38 -17.03
CA ASP A 73 0.70 -4.23 -16.45
C ASP A 73 1.68 -3.32 -15.68
N GLY A 74 1.23 -2.09 -15.38
CA GLY A 74 2.06 -1.08 -14.72
C GLY A 74 3.27 -0.63 -15.57
N PRO A 75 4.26 0.05 -14.96
CA PRO A 75 4.21 0.61 -13.61
C PRO A 75 3.20 1.77 -13.52
N PHE A 76 2.48 1.86 -12.41
CA PHE A 76 1.54 2.96 -12.13
C PHE A 76 2.19 4.12 -11.38
N GLY A 77 3.32 3.89 -10.72
CA GLY A 77 4.13 4.86 -10.00
C GLY A 77 5.55 5.01 -10.55
N SER A 78 6.37 5.79 -9.85
CA SER A 78 7.82 5.83 -10.09
C SER A 78 8.51 4.63 -9.44
N PRO A 79 9.75 4.30 -9.86
CA PRO A 79 10.51 3.20 -9.25
C PRO A 79 10.54 3.30 -7.71
N ASN A 80 10.26 2.19 -7.03
CA ASN A 80 10.19 2.04 -5.57
C ASN A 80 9.13 2.92 -4.85
N GLN A 81 8.29 3.67 -5.56
CA GLN A 81 7.34 4.59 -4.94
C GLN A 81 6.43 3.91 -3.90
N GLN A 82 5.98 2.68 -4.19
CA GLN A 82 5.16 1.89 -3.27
C GLN A 82 5.95 1.47 -2.01
N LEU A 83 7.20 1.01 -2.16
CA LEU A 83 8.02 0.59 -1.02
C LEU A 83 8.35 1.77 -0.12
N ASP A 84 8.74 2.91 -0.72
CA ASP A 84 9.00 4.15 0.01
C ASP A 84 7.72 4.68 0.69
N PHE A 85 6.56 4.51 0.05
CA PHE A 85 5.26 4.83 0.64
C PHE A 85 5.00 4.01 1.89
N ILE A 86 5.13 2.68 1.82
CA ILE A 86 4.87 1.78 2.95
C ILE A 86 5.83 2.07 4.10
N GLU A 87 7.11 2.28 3.82
CA GLU A 87 8.08 2.65 4.87
C GLU A 87 7.68 3.95 5.58
N ALA A 88 7.34 5.00 4.82
CA ALA A 88 6.91 6.27 5.39
C ALA A 88 5.58 6.16 6.13
N ASP A 89 4.63 5.38 5.61
CA ASP A 89 3.30 5.21 6.17
C ASP A 89 3.34 4.46 7.50
N LEU A 90 4.02 3.30 7.54
CA LEU A 90 4.16 2.51 8.75
C LEU A 90 4.96 3.24 9.84
N ALA A 91 5.98 4.02 9.46
CA ALA A 91 6.72 4.88 10.38
C ALA A 91 5.88 6.05 10.94
N SER A 92 4.73 6.35 10.31
CA SER A 92 3.83 7.40 10.77
C SER A 92 2.77 6.93 11.77
N VAL A 93 2.59 5.61 11.93
CA VAL A 93 1.51 5.06 12.76
C VAL A 93 1.78 5.32 14.25
N ASP A 94 0.90 6.10 14.87
CA ASP A 94 0.87 6.30 16.32
C ASP A 94 -0.12 5.33 16.96
N ARG A 95 0.40 4.25 17.53
CA ARG A 95 -0.41 3.19 18.14
C ARG A 95 -1.13 3.63 19.42
N THR A 96 -0.84 4.81 19.97
CA THR A 96 -1.63 5.39 21.07
C THR A 96 -2.92 6.05 20.58
N VAL A 97 -3.00 6.36 19.29
CA VAL A 97 -4.16 6.96 18.62
C VAL A 97 -4.93 5.90 17.81
N THR A 98 -4.22 5.18 16.94
CA THR A 98 -4.75 4.06 16.15
C THR A 98 -4.11 2.74 16.58
N PRO A 99 -4.59 2.10 17.66
CA PRO A 99 -4.02 0.85 18.16
C PRO A 99 -4.14 -0.31 17.18
N TRP A 100 -5.08 -0.28 16.24
CA TRP A 100 -5.22 -1.29 15.19
C TRP A 100 -4.47 -0.86 13.93
N LEU A 101 -3.56 -1.71 13.46
CA LEU A 101 -2.87 -1.57 12.18
C LEU A 101 -3.29 -2.74 11.29
N ILE A 102 -3.85 -2.42 10.12
CA ILE A 102 -4.36 -3.39 9.16
C ILE A 102 -3.63 -3.14 7.83
N VAL A 103 -3.03 -4.19 7.27
CA VAL A 103 -2.45 -4.16 5.93
C VAL A 103 -3.26 -5.10 5.06
N ALA A 104 -3.65 -4.64 3.87
CA ALA A 104 -4.46 -5.42 2.94
C ALA A 104 -3.91 -5.32 1.51
N GLY A 105 -3.90 -6.45 0.82
CA GLY A 105 -3.53 -6.61 -0.58
C GLY A 105 -4.36 -7.74 -1.20
N HIS A 106 -4.25 -7.94 -2.51
CA HIS A 106 -5.07 -8.92 -3.22
C HIS A 106 -4.49 -10.34 -3.16
N ARG A 107 -3.19 -10.51 -3.41
CA ARG A 107 -2.52 -11.83 -3.43
C ARG A 107 -2.12 -12.29 -2.02
N PRO A 108 -2.58 -13.47 -1.58
CA PRO A 108 -2.19 -14.00 -0.28
C PRO A 108 -0.74 -14.48 -0.27
N TRP A 109 -0.05 -14.16 0.82
CA TRP A 109 1.31 -14.64 1.07
C TRP A 109 1.31 -16.03 1.70
N TYR A 110 0.36 -16.29 2.60
CA TYR A 110 0.24 -17.57 3.28
C TYR A 110 -1.09 -18.21 2.90
N GLN A 111 -1.03 -19.32 2.16
CA GLN A 111 -2.19 -20.12 1.82
C GLN A 111 -1.86 -21.62 1.88
N THR A 112 -2.87 -22.43 2.19
CA THR A 112 -2.74 -23.89 2.31
C THR A 112 -3.46 -24.65 1.19
N SER A 113 -4.26 -23.96 0.36
CA SER A 113 -5.19 -24.55 -0.59
C SER A 113 -4.67 -24.53 -2.03
N GLY A 114 -3.68 -25.35 -2.36
CA GLY A 114 -3.33 -25.75 -3.74
C GLY A 114 -2.95 -24.67 -4.77
N GLY A 115 -3.17 -23.38 -4.49
CA GLY A 115 -2.66 -22.25 -5.24
C GLY A 115 -1.27 -21.85 -4.73
N GLU A 116 -0.48 -21.23 -5.60
CA GLU A 116 0.84 -20.75 -5.22
C GLU A 116 0.73 -19.49 -4.36
N ALA A 117 1.37 -19.51 -3.19
CA ALA A 117 1.64 -18.31 -2.40
C ALA A 117 2.41 -17.28 -3.25
N CYS A 118 2.11 -15.99 -3.08
CA CYS A 118 2.89 -14.96 -3.76
C CYS A 118 4.26 -14.77 -3.08
N LEU A 119 5.24 -15.59 -3.47
CA LEU A 119 6.62 -15.49 -2.96
C LEU A 119 7.29 -14.14 -3.28
N PRO A 120 7.10 -13.54 -4.48
CA PRO A 120 7.61 -12.19 -4.75
C PRO A 120 7.01 -11.14 -3.79
N CYS A 121 5.73 -11.28 -3.44
CA CYS A 121 5.09 -10.39 -2.48
C CYS A 121 5.71 -10.51 -1.08
N GLN A 122 5.95 -11.74 -0.58
CA GLN A 122 6.66 -11.94 0.69
C GLN A 122 8.04 -11.27 0.66
N LYS A 123 8.83 -11.55 -0.38
CA LYS A 123 10.19 -10.97 -0.53
C LYS A 123 10.19 -9.44 -0.61
N ALA A 124 9.12 -8.83 -1.12
CA ALA A 124 9.00 -7.39 -1.25
C ALA A 124 8.54 -6.69 0.05
N PHE A 125 7.73 -7.36 0.88
CA PHE A 125 6.96 -6.71 1.93
C PHE A 125 7.09 -7.35 3.34
N GLU A 126 7.78 -8.49 3.49
CA GLU A 126 8.15 -9.15 4.76
C GLU A 126 9.63 -8.97 5.07
#